data_AF-A0A1Y1L0Y0-F1
#
_entry.id   AF-A0A1Y1L0Y0-F1
#
_cell.length_a   1.000
_cell.length_b   1.000
_cell.length_c   1.000
_cell.angle_alpha   90.00
_cell.angle_beta   90.00
_cell.angle_gamma   90.00
#
_symmetry.space_group_name_H-M   'P 1'
#
loop_
_entity.id
_entity.type
_entity.pdbx_description
1 polymer ?
#
loop_
_entity_poly.entity_id
_entity_poly.type
_entity_poly.pdbx_seq_one_letter_code
_entity_poly.pdbx_strand_id
1 'polypeptide(L)'
;MPHLVAYGAVVTLKNHRTGGGYLHSHYHLYPDGIGAKQQQITTYTHKDDNNKWIIYKYNTNDVKGVTIVRSGDLVRFVHLPTKRNLHSHKEQAPITKKHFQVTGYGENGTGDANDIWRVSIIGGTDGSEVTTVSSKIRLIHYLQSCALTSTGKQLPKWGYEQQEVSCNPNLRDANAIWNVEENFFQKLPNVSFKVYAPSFIERFLESHAVMFQGNAGLKPKEGEVTSRPWQWPINYRGQFFSGSAYRIYLLGNPVIWWGNLVFLIVFVIVFITRSIKQQRGYVKTLTVEAPNRHLEACAWMFLAWSLHYVPFWAMGRVLYFHHYFPALLFNSMLTGILFDYLLDVIPCLFPEKIGTTIYHTMMGLFLAILMYSFVNFAPLAYGMTGPSSSERNSTMSGLKWLDSWEF
;
A
#
# COMPACT_ATOMS: atom_id res chain seq x y z
N MET A 1 -26.76 5.52 18.84
CA MET A 1 -27.48 6.12 17.71
C MET A 1 -28.61 5.20 17.29
N PRO A 2 -29.71 5.72 16.72
CA PRO A 2 -30.76 4.90 16.15
C PRO A 2 -30.27 4.04 14.98
N HIS A 3 -30.85 2.84 14.83
CA HIS A 3 -30.54 1.98 13.68
C HIS A 3 -31.19 2.52 12.40
N LEU A 4 -32.48 2.82 12.45
CA LEU A 4 -33.25 3.36 11.33
C LEU A 4 -33.04 4.86 11.17
N VAL A 5 -33.02 5.33 9.92
CA VAL A 5 -32.89 6.74 9.58
C VAL A 5 -34.28 7.33 9.35
N ALA A 6 -34.63 8.38 10.10
CA ALA A 6 -35.92 9.07 9.97
C ALA A 6 -35.77 10.44 9.32
N TYR A 7 -36.85 10.93 8.71
CA TYR A 7 -36.93 12.32 8.29
C TYR A 7 -36.84 13.25 9.50
N GLY A 8 -36.06 14.33 9.36
CA GLY A 8 -35.70 15.25 10.43
C GLY A 8 -34.50 14.81 11.28
N ALA A 9 -33.92 13.64 11.02
CA ALA A 9 -32.70 13.20 11.69
C ALA A 9 -31.49 14.02 11.26
N VAL A 10 -30.59 14.27 12.20
CA VAL A 10 -29.25 14.79 11.92
C VAL A 10 -28.33 13.62 11.63
N VAL A 11 -27.75 13.60 10.44
CA VAL A 11 -26.91 12.51 9.94
C VAL A 11 -25.54 13.01 9.51
N THR A 12 -24.57 12.11 9.49
CA THR A 12 -23.32 12.28 8.74
C THR A 12 -23.24 11.25 7.63
N LEU A 13 -22.84 11.67 6.44
CA LEU A 13 -22.69 10.79 5.28
C LEU A 13 -21.21 10.53 5.07
N LYS A 14 -20.80 9.27 5.00
CA LYS A 14 -19.41 8.87 4.76
C LYS A 14 -19.31 8.12 3.44
N ASN A 15 -18.28 8.43 2.67
CA ASN A 15 -18.01 7.72 1.42
C ASN A 15 -17.46 6.32 1.73
N HIS A 16 -18.00 5.29 1.09
CA HIS A 16 -17.68 3.89 1.40
C HIS A 16 -16.30 3.44 0.91
N ARG A 17 -15.63 4.20 0.05
CA ARG A 17 -14.29 3.82 -0.42
C ARG A 17 -13.30 3.75 0.75
N THR A 18 -12.25 2.95 0.60
CA THR A 18 -11.11 2.94 1.54
C THR A 18 -10.50 4.35 1.65
N GLY A 19 -10.47 4.91 2.87
CA GLY A 19 -10.02 6.29 3.09
C GLY A 19 -11.01 7.36 2.61
N GLY A 20 -12.29 7.00 2.42
CA GLY A 20 -13.38 7.93 2.12
C GLY A 20 -13.64 8.90 3.27
N GLY A 21 -13.86 10.18 2.92
CA GLY A 21 -14.21 11.23 3.87
C GLY A 21 -15.72 11.34 4.11
N TYR A 22 -16.06 12.17 5.07
CA TYR A 22 -17.42 12.64 5.36
C TYR A 22 -17.84 13.73 4.38
N LEU A 23 -19.10 13.72 3.94
CA LEU A 23 -19.67 14.85 3.20
C LEU A 23 -19.63 16.09 4.09
N HIS A 24 -18.93 17.12 3.61
CA HIS A 24 -18.55 18.28 4.39
C HIS A 24 -18.92 19.56 3.66
N SER A 25 -19.21 20.61 4.42
CA SER A 25 -19.49 21.95 3.90
C SER A 25 -19.06 23.02 4.90
N HIS A 26 -18.55 24.13 4.41
CA HIS A 26 -18.09 25.25 5.23
C HIS A 26 -18.41 26.57 4.55
N TYR A 27 -18.38 27.70 5.26
CA TYR A 27 -18.90 28.99 4.76
C TYR A 27 -18.20 29.56 3.51
N HIS A 28 -17.06 29.00 3.09
CA HIS A 28 -16.33 29.46 1.90
C HIS A 28 -17.04 29.07 0.60
N LEU A 29 -17.01 29.99 -0.36
CA LEU A 29 -17.57 29.79 -1.69
C LEU A 29 -16.52 29.28 -2.67
N TYR A 30 -16.93 28.64 -3.75
CA TYR A 30 -16.03 28.38 -4.87
C TYR A 30 -15.46 29.71 -5.42
N PRO A 31 -14.16 29.78 -5.74
CA PRO A 31 -13.54 31.01 -6.24
C PRO A 31 -14.00 31.33 -7.67
N ASP A 32 -13.77 32.57 -8.08
CA ASP A 32 -14.14 33.04 -9.42
C ASP A 32 -13.43 32.21 -10.51
N GLY A 33 -14.18 31.85 -11.55
CA GLY A 33 -13.71 30.98 -12.65
C GLY A 33 -13.82 29.47 -12.38
N ILE A 34 -14.24 29.05 -11.18
CA ILE A 34 -14.48 27.63 -10.86
C ILE A 34 -15.99 27.39 -10.69
N GLY A 35 -16.70 27.37 -11.82
CA GLY A 35 -18.15 27.17 -11.85
C GLY A 35 -18.90 28.25 -11.07
N ALA A 36 -19.99 27.86 -10.41
CA ALA A 36 -20.89 28.76 -9.73
C ALA A 36 -20.28 29.18 -8.40
N LYS A 37 -20.37 30.48 -8.10
CA LYS A 37 -19.90 31.09 -6.86
C LYS A 37 -20.84 30.79 -5.69
N GLN A 38 -20.96 29.51 -5.35
CA GLN A 38 -21.81 28.98 -4.29
C GLN A 38 -20.96 28.26 -3.22
N GLN A 39 -21.60 27.84 -2.12
CA GLN A 39 -20.88 27.24 -0.99
C GLN A 39 -20.18 25.95 -1.43
N GLN A 40 -18.93 25.77 -0.97
CA GLN A 40 -18.14 24.58 -1.26
C GLN A 40 -18.71 23.35 -0.54
N ILE A 41 -18.83 22.25 -1.29
CA ILE A 41 -19.12 20.92 -0.76
C ILE A 41 -17.93 20.02 -1.07
N THR A 42 -17.38 19.37 -0.06
CA THR A 42 -16.16 18.58 -0.15
C THR A 42 -16.34 17.27 0.60
N THR A 43 -15.30 16.42 0.58
CA THR A 43 -15.15 15.35 1.57
C THR A 43 -13.99 15.63 2.52
N TYR A 44 -14.25 15.53 3.81
CA TYR A 44 -13.27 15.75 4.89
C TYR A 44 -13.04 14.47 5.69
N THR A 45 -11.78 14.15 6.00
CA THR A 45 -11.40 12.85 6.57
C THR A 45 -11.57 12.74 8.09
N HIS A 46 -11.86 13.85 8.77
CA HIS A 46 -11.99 13.89 10.23
C HIS A 46 -13.44 14.19 10.64
N LYS A 47 -13.77 13.82 11.88
CA LYS A 47 -15.06 14.16 12.48
C LYS A 47 -15.11 15.67 12.76
N ASP A 48 -16.19 16.31 12.33
CA ASP A 48 -16.41 17.74 12.45
C ASP A 48 -17.92 18.04 12.51
N ASP A 49 -18.32 19.14 13.15
CA ASP A 49 -19.71 19.58 13.18
C ASP A 49 -20.23 19.99 11.79
N ASN A 50 -19.34 20.42 10.90
CA ASN A 50 -19.58 20.71 9.49
C ASN A 50 -19.79 19.45 8.62
N ASN A 51 -19.79 18.27 9.22
CA ASN A 51 -20.19 17.03 8.55
C ASN A 51 -21.68 16.71 8.75
N LYS A 52 -22.41 17.52 9.52
CA LYS A 52 -23.80 17.25 9.94
C LYS A 52 -24.81 17.78 8.93
N TRP A 53 -25.73 16.91 8.52
CA TRP A 53 -26.79 17.19 7.56
C TRP A 53 -28.14 16.79 8.16
N ILE A 54 -29.21 17.53 7.86
CA ILE A 54 -30.58 17.13 8.19
C ILE A 54 -31.24 16.57 6.94
N ILE A 55 -31.89 15.41 7.06
CA ILE A 55 -32.66 14.81 5.95
C ILE A 55 -34.11 15.28 6.01
N TYR A 56 -34.59 15.98 4.99
CA TYR A 56 -35.99 16.34 4.84
C TYR A 56 -36.63 15.64 3.64
N LYS A 57 -37.97 15.59 3.63
CA LYS A 57 -38.70 15.23 2.41
C LYS A 57 -38.52 16.33 1.38
N TYR A 58 -38.61 15.96 0.11
CA TYR A 58 -38.45 16.94 -0.98
C TYR A 58 -39.48 18.07 -0.94
N ASN A 59 -40.70 17.80 -0.44
CA ASN A 59 -41.84 18.72 -0.49
C ASN A 59 -42.19 19.38 0.86
N THR A 60 -41.69 18.89 1.99
CA THR A 60 -42.01 19.45 3.31
C THR A 60 -40.90 19.25 4.32
N ASN A 61 -40.71 20.26 5.17
CA ASN A 61 -39.82 20.18 6.33
C ASN A 61 -40.58 19.73 7.59
N ASP A 62 -41.91 19.89 7.63
CA ASP A 62 -42.75 19.50 8.77
C ASP A 62 -43.22 18.06 8.60
N VAL A 63 -42.50 17.13 9.23
CA VAL A 63 -42.88 15.71 9.30
C VAL A 63 -43.39 15.43 10.71
N LYS A 64 -44.72 15.33 10.83
CA LYS A 64 -45.38 14.92 12.08
C LYS A 64 -45.07 13.45 12.38
N GLY A 65 -44.70 13.16 13.62
CA GLY A 65 -44.38 11.80 14.08
C GLY A 65 -42.97 11.33 13.69
N VAL A 66 -42.82 10.02 13.47
CA VAL A 66 -41.59 9.36 13.03
C VAL A 66 -41.87 8.73 11.67
N THR A 67 -41.22 9.21 10.62
CA THR A 67 -41.28 8.62 9.28
C THR A 67 -39.89 8.18 8.86
N ILE A 68 -39.74 6.90 8.51
CA ILE A 68 -38.46 6.31 8.11
C ILE A 68 -38.16 6.65 6.64
N VAL A 69 -36.89 6.93 6.35
CA VAL A 69 -36.38 7.14 4.99
C VAL A 69 -36.22 5.78 4.32
N ARG A 70 -36.75 5.63 3.11
CA ARG A 70 -36.73 4.37 2.35
C ARG A 70 -35.99 4.53 1.02
N SER A 71 -35.50 3.41 0.48
CA SER A 71 -34.97 3.36 -0.88
C SER A 71 -36.06 3.77 -1.87
N GLY A 72 -35.71 4.62 -2.82
CA GLY A 72 -36.63 5.21 -3.79
C GLY A 72 -37.13 6.60 -3.40
N ASP A 73 -37.02 7.00 -2.13
CA ASP A 73 -37.52 8.27 -1.65
C ASP A 73 -36.75 9.47 -2.24
N LEU A 74 -37.49 10.56 -2.48
CA LEU A 74 -36.94 11.86 -2.85
C LEU A 74 -36.74 12.71 -1.59
N VAL A 75 -35.50 13.11 -1.35
CA VAL A 75 -35.06 13.80 -0.14
C VAL A 75 -34.30 15.08 -0.47
N ARG A 76 -34.17 15.94 0.52
CA ARG A 76 -33.25 17.09 0.51
C ARG A 76 -32.34 17.01 1.73
N PHE A 77 -31.07 17.30 1.53
CA PHE A 77 -30.09 17.39 2.62
C PHE A 77 -29.80 18.85 2.91
N VAL A 78 -30.04 19.28 4.15
CA VAL A 78 -29.75 20.64 4.62
C VAL A 78 -28.54 20.60 5.53
N HIS A 79 -27.50 21.35 5.20
CA HIS A 79 -26.31 21.44 6.05
C HIS A 79 -26.66 22.08 7.39
N LEU A 80 -26.35 21.42 8.50
CA LEU A 80 -26.84 21.82 9.83
C LEU A 80 -26.26 23.18 10.28
N PRO A 81 -24.94 23.45 10.15
CA PRO A 81 -24.37 24.76 10.48
C PRO A 81 -24.82 25.90 9.56
N THR A 82 -24.73 25.73 8.23
CA THR A 82 -24.92 26.84 7.28
C THR A 82 -26.34 26.96 6.71
N LYS A 83 -27.19 25.98 6.97
CA LYS A 83 -28.58 25.90 6.50
C LYS A 83 -28.76 25.96 4.97
N ARG A 84 -27.70 25.64 4.22
CA ARG A 84 -27.72 25.50 2.75
C ARG A 84 -28.10 24.07 2.35
N ASN A 85 -28.78 23.91 1.23
CA ASN A 85 -29.15 22.64 0.63
C ASN A 85 -27.99 22.04 -0.15
N LEU A 86 -27.86 20.72 -0.13
CA LEU A 86 -27.00 20.00 -1.07
C LEU A 86 -27.58 20.13 -2.48
N HIS A 87 -26.81 20.73 -3.38
CA HIS A 87 -27.25 21.16 -4.69
C HIS A 87 -26.31 20.67 -5.79
N SER A 88 -26.83 20.48 -7.00
CA SER A 88 -25.99 20.31 -8.19
C SER A 88 -26.64 20.93 -9.41
N HIS A 89 -25.84 21.40 -10.37
CA HIS A 89 -26.29 22.09 -11.57
C HIS A 89 -25.40 21.69 -12.75
N LYS A 90 -25.80 22.03 -13.99
CA LYS A 90 -25.10 21.58 -15.22
C LYS A 90 -23.73 22.24 -15.48
N GLU A 91 -23.12 22.87 -14.49
CA GLU A 91 -21.76 23.40 -14.63
C GLU A 91 -20.72 22.34 -14.26
N GLN A 92 -19.51 22.49 -14.80
CA GLN A 92 -18.45 21.51 -14.64
C GLN A 92 -17.88 21.50 -13.23
N ALA A 93 -17.57 20.31 -12.71
CA ALA A 93 -16.91 20.17 -11.43
C ALA A 93 -15.50 20.84 -11.40
N PRO A 94 -14.99 21.21 -10.21
CA PRO A 94 -13.75 21.98 -10.08
C PRO A 94 -12.53 21.32 -10.73
N ILE A 95 -12.33 20.02 -10.50
CA ILE A 95 -11.18 19.25 -10.99
C ILE A 95 -11.61 18.26 -12.06
N THR A 96 -12.68 17.52 -11.83
CA THR A 96 -13.15 16.49 -12.75
C THR A 96 -14.16 17.05 -13.73
N LYS A 97 -13.68 17.72 -14.79
CA LYS A 97 -14.50 18.47 -15.78
C LYS A 97 -15.61 17.68 -16.50
N LYS A 98 -15.56 16.35 -16.47
CA LYS A 98 -16.62 15.47 -17.02
C LYS A 98 -17.83 15.32 -16.09
N HIS A 99 -17.71 15.71 -14.83
CA HIS A 99 -18.76 15.66 -13.83
C HIS A 99 -19.40 17.03 -13.65
N PHE A 100 -20.56 17.06 -13.00
CA PHE A 100 -21.23 18.28 -12.61
C PHE A 100 -20.78 18.77 -11.23
N GLN A 101 -20.76 20.08 -11.04
CA GLN A 101 -20.43 20.72 -9.78
C GLN A 101 -21.50 20.41 -8.72
N VAL A 102 -21.05 20.19 -7.49
CA VAL A 102 -21.90 20.05 -6.31
C VAL A 102 -21.57 21.17 -5.33
N THR A 103 -22.61 21.83 -4.83
CA THR A 103 -22.52 23.07 -4.06
C THR A 103 -23.54 23.08 -2.92
N GLY A 104 -23.38 24.03 -1.99
CA GLY A 104 -24.41 24.40 -1.04
C GLY A 104 -25.18 25.63 -1.56
N TYR A 105 -26.50 25.48 -1.74
CA TYR A 105 -27.38 26.52 -2.31
C TYR A 105 -28.63 26.76 -1.45
N GLY A 106 -29.40 27.81 -1.76
CA GLY A 106 -30.63 28.15 -1.02
C GLY A 106 -30.35 28.76 0.35
N GLU A 107 -31.35 29.21 1.10
CA GLU A 107 -31.18 29.82 2.43
C GLU A 107 -32.22 29.27 3.41
N ASN A 108 -31.79 28.91 4.63
CA ASN A 108 -32.67 28.29 5.64
C ASN A 108 -33.45 27.06 5.13
N GLY A 109 -32.82 26.27 4.25
CA GLY A 109 -33.45 25.11 3.63
C GLY A 109 -34.41 25.43 2.47
N THR A 110 -34.62 26.69 2.13
CA THR A 110 -35.39 27.12 0.96
C THR A 110 -34.46 27.15 -0.26
N GLY A 111 -34.81 26.44 -1.31
CA GLY A 111 -34.04 26.43 -2.55
C GLY A 111 -34.92 26.02 -3.73
N ASP A 112 -34.38 25.24 -4.67
CA ASP A 112 -35.07 24.91 -5.92
C ASP A 112 -35.13 23.38 -6.16
N ALA A 113 -35.62 22.99 -7.35
CA ALA A 113 -35.76 21.59 -7.71
C ALA A 113 -34.42 20.86 -7.93
N ASN A 114 -33.29 21.58 -7.99
CA ASN A 114 -31.94 21.00 -8.06
C ASN A 114 -31.37 20.65 -6.67
N ASP A 115 -32.16 20.77 -5.61
CA ASP A 115 -31.78 20.30 -4.28
C ASP A 115 -32.25 18.87 -4.00
N ILE A 116 -32.97 18.26 -4.94
CA ILE A 116 -33.69 17.00 -4.76
C ILE A 116 -32.80 15.81 -5.16
N TRP A 117 -32.61 14.88 -4.22
CA TRP A 117 -31.85 13.66 -4.39
C TRP A 117 -32.73 12.44 -4.13
N ARG A 118 -32.65 11.44 -5.01
CA ARG A 118 -33.25 10.13 -4.79
C ARG A 118 -32.28 9.23 -4.03
N VAL A 119 -32.72 8.69 -2.90
CA VAL A 119 -31.93 7.71 -2.14
C VAL A 119 -32.14 6.32 -2.75
N SER A 120 -31.06 5.59 -3.03
CA SER A 120 -31.14 4.23 -3.57
C SER A 120 -30.21 3.30 -2.80
N ILE A 121 -30.74 2.24 -2.20
CA ILE A 121 -29.94 1.23 -1.51
C ILE A 121 -29.33 0.26 -2.55
N ILE A 122 -28.03 0.00 -2.45
CA ILE A 122 -27.33 -0.92 -3.35
C ILE A 122 -27.74 -2.36 -3.05
N GLY A 123 -28.31 -3.05 -4.04
CA GLY A 123 -28.81 -4.42 -3.88
C GLY A 123 -30.12 -4.51 -3.10
N GLY A 124 -30.72 -3.38 -2.71
CA GLY A 124 -32.04 -3.32 -2.08
C GLY A 124 -33.15 -3.05 -3.10
N THR A 125 -34.39 -3.37 -2.71
CA THR A 125 -35.60 -2.99 -3.46
C THR A 125 -36.13 -1.64 -3.00
N ASP A 126 -36.84 -0.92 -3.87
CA ASP A 126 -37.55 0.30 -3.48
C ASP A 126 -38.54 -0.01 -2.34
N GLY A 127 -38.60 0.89 -1.35
CA GLY A 127 -39.34 0.68 -0.11
C GLY A 127 -38.52 0.07 1.04
N SER A 128 -37.32 -0.48 0.76
CA SER A 128 -36.41 -0.96 1.82
C SER A 128 -35.97 0.18 2.74
N GLU A 129 -35.93 -0.06 4.05
CA GLU A 129 -35.62 0.98 5.04
C GLU A 129 -34.11 1.30 5.07
N VAL A 130 -33.77 2.59 5.15
CA VAL A 130 -32.38 3.03 5.25
C VAL A 130 -31.89 2.86 6.69
N THR A 131 -30.79 2.13 6.83
CA THR A 131 -30.17 1.81 8.12
C THR A 131 -28.80 2.49 8.26
N THR A 132 -28.46 2.85 9.49
CA THR A 132 -27.18 3.48 9.85
C THR A 132 -26.06 2.43 9.77
N VAL A 133 -24.90 2.79 9.22
CA VAL A 133 -23.69 1.96 8.96
C VAL A 133 -23.89 0.82 7.95
N SER A 134 -24.97 0.04 8.06
CA SER A 134 -25.18 -1.17 7.25
C SER A 134 -25.68 -0.90 5.83
N SER A 135 -26.57 0.08 5.62
CA SER A 135 -27.07 0.38 4.29
C SER A 135 -26.03 1.13 3.46
N LYS A 136 -25.62 0.52 2.35
CA LYS A 136 -24.85 1.18 1.28
C LYS A 136 -25.82 1.88 0.35
N ILE A 137 -25.76 3.22 0.29
CA ILE A 137 -26.68 4.05 -0.48
C ILE A 137 -25.97 4.79 -1.61
N ARG A 138 -26.71 5.08 -2.67
CA ARG A 138 -26.38 6.09 -3.69
C ARG A 138 -27.37 7.24 -3.58
N LEU A 139 -26.87 8.46 -3.77
CA LEU A 139 -27.69 9.65 -3.87
C LEU A 139 -27.69 10.08 -5.34
N ILE A 140 -28.84 9.91 -6.00
CA ILE A 140 -29.01 10.21 -7.41
C ILE A 140 -29.73 11.55 -7.52
N HIS A 141 -29.10 12.53 -8.13
CA HIS A 141 -29.70 13.83 -8.36
C HIS A 141 -30.93 13.70 -9.27
N TYR A 142 -32.06 14.25 -8.85
CA TYR A 142 -33.35 14.01 -9.51
C TYR A 142 -33.40 14.56 -10.94
N LEU A 143 -33.03 15.82 -11.14
CA LEU A 143 -33.11 16.47 -12.46
C LEU A 143 -31.92 16.09 -13.38
N GLN A 144 -30.69 16.06 -12.84
CA GLN A 144 -29.44 15.91 -13.60
C GLN A 144 -29.15 14.43 -13.89
N SER A 145 -29.85 13.51 -13.22
CA SER A 145 -29.66 12.05 -13.36
C SER A 145 -28.20 11.61 -13.19
N CYS A 146 -27.52 12.20 -12.21
CA CYS A 146 -26.12 11.92 -11.88
C CYS A 146 -26.01 11.44 -10.41
N ALA A 147 -24.96 10.69 -10.09
CA ALA A 147 -24.73 10.18 -8.74
C ALA A 147 -23.72 11.03 -7.98
N LEU A 148 -24.03 11.38 -6.73
CA LEU A 148 -23.10 12.06 -5.83
C LEU A 148 -21.87 11.19 -5.60
N THR A 149 -20.69 11.67 -5.94
CA THR A 149 -19.43 10.91 -5.88
C THR A 149 -18.32 11.73 -5.23
N SER A 150 -17.43 11.06 -4.50
CA SER A 150 -16.14 11.62 -4.12
C SER A 150 -15.08 11.15 -5.12
N THR A 151 -14.43 12.04 -5.84
CA THR A 151 -13.51 11.64 -6.94
C THR A 151 -12.15 11.16 -6.42
N GLY A 152 -11.81 11.49 -5.17
CA GLY A 152 -10.53 11.14 -4.55
C GLY A 152 -9.40 12.08 -4.90
N LYS A 153 -9.65 13.03 -5.80
CA LYS A 153 -8.73 14.12 -6.10
C LYS A 153 -8.82 15.17 -5.00
N GLN A 154 -7.66 15.69 -4.61
CA GLN A 154 -7.58 16.81 -3.69
C GLN A 154 -7.87 18.11 -4.43
N LEU A 155 -8.64 18.97 -3.79
CA LEU A 155 -8.82 20.36 -4.20
C LEU A 155 -7.53 21.14 -3.93
N PRO A 156 -7.25 22.21 -4.68
CA PRO A 156 -6.14 23.11 -4.37
C PRO A 156 -6.32 23.84 -3.04
N LYS A 157 -5.35 24.68 -2.68
CA LYS A 157 -5.34 25.44 -1.40
C LYS A 157 -6.63 26.23 -1.10
N TRP A 158 -7.35 26.70 -2.12
CA TRP A 158 -8.64 27.40 -1.94
C TRP A 158 -9.76 26.50 -1.38
N GLY A 159 -9.62 25.18 -1.51
CA GLY A 159 -10.51 24.17 -0.96
C GLY A 159 -9.86 23.39 0.20
N TYR A 160 -8.86 23.99 0.85
CA TYR A 160 -8.17 23.44 2.02
C TYR A 160 -7.58 22.04 1.83
N GLU A 161 -7.20 21.68 0.61
CA GLU A 161 -6.66 20.34 0.27
C GLU A 161 -7.59 19.18 0.63
N GLN A 162 -8.88 19.48 0.82
CA GLN A 162 -9.94 18.51 1.01
C GLN A 162 -10.24 17.80 -0.32
N GLN A 163 -10.99 16.70 -0.26
CA GLN A 163 -11.26 15.89 -1.45
C GLN A 163 -12.49 16.41 -2.21
N GLU A 164 -12.46 16.39 -3.54
CA GLU A 164 -13.54 16.85 -4.42
C GLU A 164 -14.79 15.96 -4.30
N VAL A 165 -15.95 16.61 -4.12
CA VAL A 165 -17.29 16.03 -4.32
C VAL A 165 -17.86 16.57 -5.62
N SER A 166 -18.46 15.69 -6.42
CA SER A 166 -19.05 16.04 -7.71
C SER A 166 -20.24 15.14 -8.01
N CYS A 167 -21.03 15.47 -9.04
CA CYS A 167 -22.13 14.63 -9.50
C CYS A 167 -21.75 13.96 -10.83
N ASN A 168 -21.57 12.64 -10.78
CA ASN A 168 -21.10 11.84 -11.92
C ASN A 168 -22.29 11.34 -12.75
N PRO A 169 -22.38 11.65 -14.06
CA PRO A 169 -23.41 11.09 -14.93
C PRO A 169 -23.42 9.55 -14.98
N ASN A 170 -22.30 8.88 -14.67
CA ASN A 170 -22.26 7.43 -14.54
C ASN A 170 -22.80 6.98 -13.17
N LEU A 171 -24.06 6.54 -13.14
CA LEU A 171 -24.73 6.05 -11.93
C LEU A 171 -24.12 4.79 -11.30
N ARG A 172 -23.30 4.04 -12.06
CA ARG A 172 -22.63 2.81 -11.60
C ARG A 172 -21.24 3.07 -11.01
N ASP A 173 -20.88 4.33 -10.77
CA ASP A 173 -19.61 4.69 -10.14
C ASP A 173 -19.45 4.02 -8.77
N ALA A 174 -18.32 3.32 -8.58
CA ALA A 174 -17.97 2.67 -7.32
C ALA A 174 -17.67 3.69 -6.21
N ASN A 175 -17.25 4.91 -6.56
CA ASN A 175 -16.99 5.98 -5.61
C ASN A 175 -18.26 6.76 -5.21
N ALA A 176 -19.41 6.48 -5.84
CA ALA A 176 -20.69 7.10 -5.51
C ALA A 176 -21.46 6.38 -4.40
N ILE A 177 -20.79 5.47 -3.68
CA ILE A 177 -21.37 4.70 -2.59
C ILE A 177 -21.12 5.44 -1.27
N TRP A 178 -22.20 5.69 -0.53
CA TRP A 178 -22.18 6.34 0.76
C TRP A 178 -22.85 5.46 1.81
N ASN A 179 -22.58 5.73 3.08
CA ASN A 179 -23.34 5.20 4.20
C ASN A 179 -23.66 6.34 5.19
N VAL A 180 -24.76 6.21 5.92
CA VAL A 180 -25.03 7.07 7.07
C VAL A 180 -24.16 6.57 8.22
N GLU A 181 -23.15 7.33 8.63
CA GLU A 181 -22.21 6.92 9.67
C GLU A 181 -22.76 7.22 11.06
N GLU A 182 -23.17 8.46 11.31
CA GLU A 182 -23.80 8.89 12.55
C GLU A 182 -25.24 9.31 12.27
N ASN A 183 -26.13 8.98 13.19
CA ASN A 183 -27.55 9.27 13.10
C ASN A 183 -28.04 9.74 14.48
N PHE A 184 -28.67 10.91 14.52
CA PHE A 184 -29.24 11.47 15.73
C PHE A 184 -30.68 11.89 15.48
N PHE A 185 -31.60 11.24 16.21
CA PHE A 185 -33.02 11.55 16.19
C PHE A 185 -33.66 11.17 17.51
N GLN A 186 -34.12 12.16 18.28
CA GLN A 186 -34.57 11.98 19.67
C GLN A 186 -35.75 11.01 19.83
N LYS A 187 -36.62 10.90 18.82
CA LYS A 187 -37.83 10.06 18.89
C LYS A 187 -37.57 8.58 18.56
N LEU A 188 -36.34 8.20 18.21
CA LEU A 188 -35.97 6.80 17.97
C LEU A 188 -34.99 6.29 19.04
N PRO A 189 -35.13 5.03 19.50
CA PRO A 189 -34.24 4.46 20.50
C PRO A 189 -32.84 4.22 19.93
N ASN A 190 -31.84 4.38 20.79
CA ASN A 190 -30.46 4.05 20.47
C ASN A 190 -30.24 2.53 20.51
N VAL A 191 -29.45 2.01 19.57
CA VAL A 191 -29.04 0.59 19.55
C VAL A 191 -27.57 0.43 19.95
N SER A 192 -27.19 -0.79 20.35
CA SER A 192 -25.81 -1.17 20.67
C SER A 192 -24.93 -1.23 19.43
N PHE A 193 -23.66 -0.82 19.56
CA PHE A 193 -22.68 -0.88 18.47
C PHE A 193 -22.44 -2.29 17.90
N LYS A 194 -22.73 -3.34 18.68
CA LYS A 194 -22.60 -4.73 18.23
C LYS A 194 -23.47 -5.03 17.01
N VAL A 195 -24.58 -4.32 16.82
CA VAL A 195 -25.48 -4.49 15.67
C VAL A 195 -24.81 -4.08 14.35
N TYR A 196 -23.82 -3.18 14.40
CA TYR A 196 -23.10 -2.69 13.22
C TYR A 196 -21.78 -3.42 12.98
N ALA A 197 -21.37 -4.31 13.88
CA ALA A 197 -20.06 -4.95 13.81
C ALA A 197 -20.03 -5.97 12.66
N PRO A 198 -19.09 -5.85 11.69
CA PRO A 198 -18.93 -6.85 10.65
C PRO A 198 -18.47 -8.18 11.23
N SER A 199 -18.76 -9.26 10.50
CA SER A 199 -18.27 -10.60 10.81
C SER A 199 -16.74 -10.69 10.75
N PHE A 200 -16.16 -11.72 11.35
CA PHE A 200 -14.71 -11.93 11.31
C PHE A 200 -14.17 -12.02 9.88
N ILE A 201 -14.87 -12.77 9.00
CA ILE A 201 -14.44 -12.96 7.61
C ILE A 201 -14.50 -11.66 6.82
N GLU A 202 -15.54 -10.85 7.00
CA GLU A 202 -15.62 -9.53 6.38
C GLU A 202 -14.47 -8.64 6.83
N ARG A 203 -14.18 -8.59 8.14
CA ARG A 203 -13.03 -7.84 8.67
C ARG A 203 -11.70 -8.34 8.13
N PHE A 204 -11.54 -9.65 8.02
CA PHE A 204 -10.33 -10.27 7.50
C PHE A 204 -10.10 -9.88 6.03
N LEU A 205 -11.12 -10.00 5.19
CA LEU A 205 -11.05 -9.66 3.77
C LEU A 205 -10.86 -8.15 3.55
N GLU A 206 -11.61 -7.33 4.28
CA GLU A 206 -11.46 -5.87 4.23
C GLU A 206 -10.05 -5.45 4.64
N SER A 207 -9.54 -5.98 5.75
CA SER A 207 -8.18 -5.69 6.22
C SER A 207 -7.13 -6.02 5.16
N HIS A 208 -7.21 -7.19 4.51
CA HIS A 208 -6.27 -7.56 3.45
C HIS A 208 -6.41 -6.67 2.21
N ALA A 209 -7.63 -6.32 1.81
CA ALA A 209 -7.86 -5.39 0.70
C ALA A 209 -7.20 -4.02 0.97
N VAL A 210 -7.33 -3.50 2.19
CA VAL A 210 -6.68 -2.26 2.63
C VAL A 210 -5.16 -2.41 2.69
N MET A 211 -4.63 -3.56 3.16
CA MET A 211 -3.19 -3.84 3.14
C MET A 211 -2.62 -3.87 1.72
N PHE A 212 -3.32 -4.49 0.77
CA PHE A 212 -2.91 -4.51 -0.65
C PHE A 212 -2.91 -3.11 -1.25
N GLN A 213 -3.98 -2.34 -1.02
CA GLN A 213 -4.10 -0.97 -1.51
C GLN A 213 -3.02 -0.05 -0.89
N GLY A 214 -2.80 -0.17 0.42
CA GLY A 214 -1.75 0.57 1.13
C GLY A 214 -0.37 0.24 0.57
N ASN A 215 -0.05 -1.05 0.41
CA ASN A 215 1.24 -1.49 -0.15
C ASN A 215 1.45 -1.02 -1.60
N ALA A 216 0.42 -1.04 -2.44
CA ALA A 216 0.49 -0.53 -3.81
C ALA A 216 0.58 1.00 -3.88
N GLY A 217 0.05 1.70 -2.87
CA GLY A 217 0.06 3.16 -2.74
C GLY A 217 1.40 3.74 -2.27
N LEU A 218 2.30 2.92 -1.71
CA LEU A 218 3.65 3.32 -1.30
C LEU A 218 4.57 3.55 -2.50
N LYS A 219 4.26 4.57 -3.31
CA LYS A 219 5.09 5.00 -4.44
C LYS A 219 6.19 5.96 -3.97
N PRO A 220 7.38 5.93 -4.59
CA PRO A 220 8.46 6.84 -4.26
C PRO A 220 8.01 8.29 -4.47
N LYS A 221 8.29 9.16 -3.51
CA LYS A 221 8.07 10.60 -3.68
C LYS A 221 9.11 11.17 -4.65
N GLU A 222 8.78 12.28 -5.30
CA GLU A 222 9.74 12.98 -6.14
C GLU A 222 10.99 13.37 -5.33
N GLY A 223 12.16 12.99 -5.83
CA GLY A 223 13.46 13.24 -5.17
C GLY A 223 13.87 12.22 -4.10
N GLU A 224 13.02 11.24 -3.76
CA GLU A 224 13.36 10.19 -2.78
C GLU A 224 14.25 9.11 -3.42
N VAL A 225 15.42 8.86 -2.82
CA VAL A 225 16.35 7.83 -3.28
C VAL A 225 15.91 6.47 -2.73
N THR A 226 15.44 5.60 -3.62
CA THR A 226 15.04 4.23 -3.31
C THR A 226 15.97 3.24 -4.00
N SER A 227 16.12 2.03 -3.43
CA SER A 227 17.00 1.03 -4.02
C SER A 227 16.25 0.18 -5.05
N ARG A 228 16.98 -0.34 -6.04
CA ARG A 228 16.43 -1.14 -7.14
C ARG A 228 16.87 -2.60 -7.03
N PRO A 229 16.05 -3.57 -7.46
CA PRO A 229 16.37 -4.99 -7.34
C PRO A 229 17.73 -5.40 -7.88
N TRP A 230 18.18 -4.83 -9.00
CA TRP A 230 19.50 -5.13 -9.59
C TRP A 230 20.68 -4.68 -8.73
N GLN A 231 20.49 -3.70 -7.85
CA GLN A 231 21.56 -3.14 -7.01
C GLN A 231 21.92 -4.09 -5.85
N TRP A 232 21.00 -4.97 -5.45
CA TRP A 232 21.16 -5.73 -4.22
C TRP A 232 22.18 -6.88 -4.32
N PRO A 233 22.18 -7.73 -5.36
CA PRO A 233 23.12 -8.85 -5.45
C PRO A 233 24.58 -8.40 -5.59
N ILE A 234 24.82 -7.28 -6.28
CA ILE A 234 26.16 -6.72 -6.47
C ILE A 234 26.60 -5.80 -5.32
N ASN A 235 25.73 -5.59 -4.32
CA ASN A 235 25.99 -4.70 -3.19
C ASN A 235 26.32 -3.26 -3.64
N TYR A 236 25.60 -2.73 -4.63
CA TYR A 236 25.97 -1.48 -5.31
C TYR A 236 25.90 -0.27 -4.37
N ARG A 237 24.82 -0.14 -3.59
CA ARG A 237 24.62 0.97 -2.66
C ARG A 237 23.93 0.45 -1.41
N GLY A 238 24.42 0.89 -0.25
CA GLY A 238 23.83 0.60 1.05
C GLY A 238 22.80 1.66 1.46
N GLN A 239 22.38 1.63 2.72
CA GLN A 239 21.40 2.56 3.25
C GLN A 239 21.81 3.04 4.65
N PHE A 240 21.70 4.34 4.92
CA PHE A 240 21.85 4.86 6.27
C PHE A 240 20.70 4.38 7.15
N PHE A 241 21.04 3.74 8.27
CA PHE A 241 20.06 3.31 9.27
C PHE A 241 19.95 4.32 10.41
N SER A 242 21.04 5.04 10.72
CA SER A 242 21.10 6.09 11.75
C SER A 242 22.36 6.96 11.57
N GLY A 243 22.32 8.21 12.06
CA GLY A 243 23.51 8.77 12.71
C GLY A 243 23.69 10.28 12.70
N SER A 244 23.84 10.84 13.91
CA SER A 244 24.55 12.10 14.20
C SER A 244 25.92 11.83 14.84
N ALA A 245 26.01 11.05 15.93
CA ALA A 245 27.27 10.73 16.62
C ALA A 245 27.89 9.37 16.20
N TYR A 246 27.11 8.29 16.26
CA TYR A 246 27.47 6.97 15.73
C TYR A 246 26.66 6.73 14.46
N ARG A 247 27.35 6.52 13.34
CA ARG A 247 26.72 6.32 12.03
C ARG A 247 26.64 4.83 11.73
N ILE A 248 25.44 4.33 11.43
CA ILE A 248 25.22 2.94 11.05
C ILE A 248 24.82 2.92 9.57
N TYR A 249 25.60 2.18 8.79
CA TYR A 249 25.40 2.07 7.36
C TYR A 249 25.14 0.61 7.00
N LEU A 250 23.93 0.33 6.53
CA LEU A 250 23.50 -0.99 6.11
C LEU A 250 24.12 -1.31 4.75
N LEU A 251 25.24 -2.01 4.78
CA LEU A 251 25.92 -2.57 3.63
C LEU A 251 26.12 -4.07 3.84
N GLY A 252 25.91 -4.86 2.79
CA GLY A 252 26.27 -6.27 2.86
C GLY A 252 27.78 -6.45 2.98
N ASN A 253 28.24 -7.49 3.67
CA ASN A 253 29.66 -7.82 3.63
C ASN A 253 30.03 -8.19 2.19
N PRO A 254 30.87 -7.40 1.49
CA PRO A 254 31.10 -7.56 0.06
C PRO A 254 31.79 -8.89 -0.29
N VAL A 255 32.60 -9.43 0.61
CA VAL A 255 33.23 -10.75 0.42
C VAL A 255 32.17 -11.85 0.36
N ILE A 256 31.18 -11.79 1.27
CA ILE A 256 30.06 -12.75 1.30
C ILE A 256 29.11 -12.50 0.12
N TRP A 257 28.75 -11.25 -0.17
CA TRP A 257 27.82 -10.92 -1.25
C TRP A 257 28.36 -11.34 -2.62
N TRP A 258 29.59 -10.95 -2.94
CA TRP A 258 30.21 -11.28 -4.21
C TRP A 258 30.61 -12.76 -4.27
N GLY A 259 31.06 -13.34 -3.14
CA GLY A 259 31.28 -14.78 -3.02
C GLY A 259 30.02 -15.56 -3.36
N ASN A 260 28.89 -15.23 -2.74
CA ASN A 260 27.60 -15.84 -3.04
C ASN A 260 27.20 -15.69 -4.51
N LEU A 261 27.44 -14.52 -5.13
CA LEU A 261 27.16 -14.32 -6.56
C LEU A 261 28.05 -15.22 -7.44
N VAL A 262 29.32 -15.37 -7.11
CA VAL A 262 30.24 -16.30 -7.80
C VAL A 262 29.77 -17.74 -7.65
N PHE A 263 29.44 -18.18 -6.43
CA PHE A 263 28.94 -19.54 -6.19
C PHE A 263 27.60 -19.80 -6.89
N LEU A 264 26.73 -18.79 -7.01
CA LEU A 264 25.50 -18.87 -7.80
C LEU A 264 25.80 -19.15 -9.28
N ILE A 265 26.78 -18.45 -9.86
CA ILE A 265 27.23 -18.66 -11.25
C ILE A 265 27.86 -20.06 -11.40
N VAL A 266 28.74 -20.45 -10.47
CA VAL A 266 29.37 -21.78 -10.47
C VAL A 266 28.32 -22.88 -10.40
N PHE A 267 27.30 -22.72 -9.55
CA PHE A 267 26.18 -23.65 -9.46
C PHE A 267 25.47 -23.80 -10.80
N VAL A 268 25.10 -22.71 -11.46
CA VAL A 268 24.44 -22.75 -12.78
C VAL A 268 25.30 -23.49 -13.80
N ILE A 269 26.61 -23.23 -13.84
CA ILE A 269 27.54 -23.91 -14.75
C ILE A 269 27.62 -25.41 -14.45
N VAL A 270 27.80 -25.79 -13.18
CA VAL A 270 27.90 -27.20 -12.74
C VAL A 270 26.60 -27.93 -13.02
N PHE A 271 25.46 -27.31 -12.70
CA PHE A 271 24.13 -27.86 -12.94
C PHE A 271 23.89 -28.12 -14.43
N ILE A 272 24.07 -27.11 -15.29
CA ILE A 272 23.90 -27.24 -16.75
C ILE A 272 24.84 -28.31 -17.32
N THR A 273 26.12 -28.29 -16.95
CA THR A 273 27.10 -29.26 -17.43
C THR A 273 26.70 -30.69 -17.05
N ARG A 274 26.21 -30.89 -15.82
CA ARG A 274 25.76 -32.20 -15.37
C ARG A 274 24.48 -32.64 -16.07
N SER A 275 23.49 -31.75 -16.20
CA SER A 275 22.25 -32.05 -16.91
C SER A 275 22.52 -32.47 -18.35
N ILE A 276 23.43 -31.78 -19.05
CA ILE A 276 23.85 -32.14 -20.41
C ILE A 276 24.54 -33.50 -20.43
N LYS A 277 25.48 -33.76 -19.51
CA LYS A 277 26.18 -35.07 -19.42
C LYS A 277 25.22 -36.22 -19.14
N GLN A 278 24.25 -36.00 -18.25
CA GLN A 278 23.19 -36.96 -17.93
C GLN A 278 22.31 -37.25 -19.15
N GLN A 279 21.84 -36.22 -19.85
CA GLN A 279 21.04 -36.37 -21.07
C GLN A 279 21.79 -37.09 -22.20
N ARG A 280 23.11 -36.90 -22.30
CA ARG A 280 23.97 -37.57 -23.28
C ARG A 280 24.37 -38.99 -22.89
N GLY A 281 23.90 -39.51 -21.76
CA GLY A 281 24.19 -40.88 -21.33
C GLY A 281 25.64 -41.10 -20.90
N TYR A 282 26.35 -40.06 -20.45
CA TYR A 282 27.64 -40.24 -19.76
C TYR A 282 27.36 -40.86 -18.38
N VAL A 283 27.19 -42.19 -18.34
CA VAL A 283 27.09 -42.99 -17.12
C VAL A 283 28.45 -42.93 -16.41
N LYS A 284 28.49 -42.35 -15.20
CA LYS A 284 29.76 -42.20 -14.46
C LYS A 284 30.17 -43.53 -13.82
N THR A 285 31.39 -43.96 -14.13
CA THR A 285 32.21 -44.96 -13.41
C THR A 285 32.77 -44.42 -12.07
N LEU A 286 32.34 -43.24 -11.62
CA LEU A 286 32.74 -42.67 -10.32
C LEU A 286 31.61 -42.93 -9.31
N THR A 287 31.85 -43.94 -8.49
CA THR A 287 31.10 -44.51 -7.37
C THR A 287 30.75 -43.53 -6.25
N VAL A 288 30.02 -42.45 -6.53
CA VAL A 288 29.50 -41.60 -5.45
C VAL A 288 28.07 -41.18 -5.78
N GLU A 289 27.10 -41.68 -5.00
CA GLU A 289 25.69 -41.27 -5.02
C GLU A 289 25.46 -39.91 -4.32
N ALA A 290 26.29 -39.58 -3.32
CA ALA A 290 26.28 -38.32 -2.57
C ALA A 290 26.24 -37.02 -3.43
N PRO A 291 26.98 -36.87 -4.55
CA PRO A 291 27.06 -35.64 -5.31
C PRO A 291 25.73 -35.28 -6.00
N ASN A 292 24.81 -36.23 -6.25
CA ASN A 292 23.48 -35.94 -6.81
C ASN A 292 22.63 -35.15 -5.79
N ARG A 293 22.63 -35.57 -4.53
CA ARG A 293 21.83 -34.96 -3.46
C ARG A 293 22.21 -33.49 -3.20
N HIS A 294 23.51 -33.16 -3.25
CA HIS A 294 23.94 -31.76 -3.08
C HIS A 294 23.42 -30.85 -4.19
N LEU A 295 23.44 -31.30 -5.46
CA LEU A 295 22.93 -30.47 -6.55
C LEU A 295 21.40 -30.33 -6.53
N GLU A 296 20.67 -31.37 -6.13
CA GLU A 296 19.22 -31.27 -5.89
C GLU A 296 18.92 -30.25 -4.78
N ALA A 297 19.67 -30.30 -3.67
CA ALA A 297 19.53 -29.34 -2.59
C ALA A 297 19.87 -27.90 -3.05
N CYS A 298 20.95 -27.72 -3.81
CA CYS A 298 21.28 -26.43 -4.42
C CYS A 298 20.18 -25.94 -5.38
N ALA A 299 19.53 -26.83 -6.14
CA ALA A 299 18.41 -26.46 -7.01
C ALA A 299 17.20 -25.96 -6.21
N TRP A 300 16.88 -26.59 -5.08
CA TRP A 300 15.85 -26.10 -4.15
C TRP A 300 16.22 -24.74 -3.55
N MET A 301 17.48 -24.55 -3.14
CA MET A 301 17.94 -23.25 -2.64
C MET A 301 17.92 -22.16 -3.73
N PHE A 302 18.25 -22.51 -4.97
CA PHE A 302 18.17 -21.60 -6.12
C PHE A 302 16.73 -21.20 -6.43
N LEU A 303 15.79 -22.15 -6.36
CA LEU A 303 14.36 -21.88 -6.51
C LEU A 303 13.88 -20.95 -5.39
N ALA A 304 14.25 -21.22 -4.13
CA ALA A 304 13.90 -20.38 -3.00
C ALA A 304 14.48 -18.95 -3.14
N TRP A 305 15.74 -18.82 -3.55
CA TRP A 305 16.37 -17.53 -3.88
C TRP A 305 15.57 -16.80 -4.97
N SER A 306 15.21 -17.51 -6.04
CA SER A 306 14.45 -16.94 -7.17
C SER A 306 13.08 -16.44 -6.72
N LEU A 307 12.33 -17.23 -5.94
CA LEU A 307 11.01 -16.86 -5.42
C LEU A 307 11.08 -15.65 -4.47
N HIS A 308 12.20 -15.45 -3.76
CA HIS A 308 12.40 -14.32 -2.87
C HIS A 308 13.09 -13.11 -3.53
N TYR A 309 13.51 -13.22 -4.80
CA TYR A 309 14.20 -12.13 -5.49
C TYR A 309 13.45 -11.62 -6.72
N VAL A 310 13.01 -12.54 -7.60
CA VAL A 310 12.40 -12.22 -8.89
C VAL A 310 11.12 -11.37 -8.76
N PRO A 311 10.20 -11.63 -7.80
CA PRO A 311 8.97 -10.83 -7.70
C PRO A 311 9.21 -9.33 -7.51
N PHE A 312 10.33 -8.94 -6.90
CA PHE A 312 10.65 -7.52 -6.68
C PHE A 312 10.89 -6.74 -7.98
N TRP A 313 11.22 -7.40 -9.09
CA TRP A 313 11.35 -6.76 -10.40
C TRP A 313 10.02 -6.27 -10.96
N ALA A 314 8.91 -6.90 -10.58
CA ALA A 314 7.57 -6.52 -11.01
C ALA A 314 6.88 -5.53 -10.05
N MET A 315 7.46 -5.25 -8.88
CA MET A 315 6.86 -4.37 -7.88
C MET A 315 7.11 -2.89 -8.20
N GLY A 316 6.03 -2.11 -8.39
CA GLY A 316 6.08 -0.66 -8.64
C GLY A 316 6.03 0.24 -7.40
N ARG A 317 6.40 -0.30 -6.23
CA ARG A 317 6.40 0.42 -4.93
C ARG A 317 7.83 0.76 -4.50
N VAL A 318 7.97 1.53 -3.42
CA VAL A 318 9.27 1.79 -2.77
C VAL A 318 9.91 0.48 -2.33
N LEU A 319 11.19 0.31 -2.68
CA LEU A 319 11.99 -0.84 -2.28
C LEU A 319 13.29 -0.37 -1.62
N TYR A 320 13.81 -1.23 -0.75
CA TYR A 320 14.98 -0.99 0.09
C TYR A 320 15.90 -2.20 0.11
N PHE A 321 17.17 -1.97 0.44
CA PHE A 321 18.22 -3.00 0.38
C PHE A 321 17.90 -4.24 1.23
N HIS A 322 17.25 -4.07 2.39
CA HIS A 322 16.89 -5.18 3.29
C HIS A 322 15.86 -6.16 2.70
N HIS A 323 15.12 -5.79 1.64
CA HIS A 323 14.20 -6.70 0.97
C HIS A 323 14.92 -7.90 0.34
N TYR A 324 16.22 -7.76 0.05
CA TYR A 324 17.03 -8.85 -0.49
C TYR A 324 17.46 -9.88 0.55
N PHE A 325 17.35 -9.60 1.85
CA PHE A 325 17.92 -10.47 2.90
C PHE A 325 17.37 -11.90 2.92
N PRO A 326 16.06 -12.14 2.71
CA PRO A 326 15.55 -13.50 2.57
C PRO A 326 16.19 -14.24 1.39
N ALA A 327 16.31 -13.59 0.22
CA ALA A 327 16.97 -14.18 -0.93
C ALA A 327 18.47 -14.45 -0.63
N LEU A 328 19.18 -13.48 -0.05
CA LEU A 328 20.57 -13.64 0.37
C LEU A 328 20.75 -14.88 1.26
N LEU A 329 19.86 -15.12 2.23
CA LEU A 329 19.94 -16.29 3.11
C LEU A 329 19.94 -17.59 2.30
N PHE A 330 19.04 -17.74 1.34
CA PHE A 330 19.02 -18.89 0.43
C PHE A 330 20.28 -18.98 -0.44
N ASN A 331 20.83 -17.84 -0.87
CA ASN A 331 22.09 -17.83 -1.63
C ASN A 331 23.30 -18.25 -0.77
N SER A 332 23.37 -17.81 0.49
CA SER A 332 24.40 -18.24 1.44
C SER A 332 24.30 -19.74 1.75
N MET A 333 23.08 -20.27 1.92
CA MET A 333 22.87 -21.71 2.10
C MET A 333 23.27 -22.51 0.85
N LEU A 334 22.92 -22.03 -0.35
CA LEU A 334 23.38 -22.60 -1.62
C LEU A 334 24.90 -22.63 -1.68
N THR A 335 25.55 -21.53 -1.31
CA THR A 335 27.01 -21.42 -1.27
C THR A 335 27.63 -22.45 -0.33
N GLY A 336 27.06 -22.64 0.87
CA GLY A 336 27.50 -23.67 1.80
C GLY A 336 27.38 -25.10 1.24
N ILE A 337 26.24 -25.45 0.66
CA ILE A 337 26.01 -26.79 0.07
C ILE A 337 26.92 -27.02 -1.15
N LEU A 338 27.10 -26.00 -2.00
CA LEU A 338 27.97 -26.11 -3.16
C LEU A 338 29.44 -26.20 -2.74
N PHE A 339 29.84 -25.47 -1.70
CA PHE A 339 31.19 -25.56 -1.15
C PHE A 339 31.48 -26.96 -0.59
N ASP A 340 30.52 -27.55 0.13
CA ASP A 340 30.59 -28.93 0.61
C ASP A 340 30.74 -29.93 -0.56
N TYR A 341 29.94 -29.77 -1.62
CA TYR A 341 30.10 -30.55 -2.86
C TYR A 341 31.50 -30.39 -3.49
N LEU A 342 32.07 -29.19 -3.48
CA LEU A 342 33.42 -28.96 -4.00
C LEU A 342 34.50 -29.58 -3.10
N LEU A 343 34.30 -29.57 -1.78
CA LEU A 343 35.16 -30.24 -0.81
C LEU A 343 35.13 -31.76 -0.95
N ASP A 344 34.03 -32.35 -1.41
CA ASP A 344 33.98 -33.78 -1.73
C ASP A 344 34.64 -34.10 -3.08
N VAL A 345 34.41 -33.26 -4.10
CA VAL A 345 34.83 -33.56 -5.48
C VAL A 345 36.31 -33.25 -5.74
N ILE A 346 36.84 -32.13 -5.23
CA ILE A 346 38.20 -31.66 -5.56
C ILE A 346 39.28 -32.57 -4.96
N PRO A 347 39.24 -32.95 -3.67
CA PRO A 347 40.23 -33.87 -3.08
C PRO A 347 40.30 -35.23 -3.78
N CYS A 348 39.18 -35.74 -4.29
CA CYS A 348 39.14 -37.01 -5.03
C CYS A 348 39.90 -36.97 -6.37
N LEU A 349 40.27 -35.79 -6.87
CA LEU A 349 41.10 -35.65 -8.07
C LEU A 349 42.60 -35.87 -7.80
N PHE A 350 43.00 -35.95 -6.53
CA PHE A 350 44.40 -36.03 -6.10
C PHE A 350 44.67 -37.31 -5.28
N PRO A 351 45.93 -37.73 -5.12
CA PRO A 351 46.30 -38.82 -4.21
C PRO A 351 45.85 -38.53 -2.77
N GLU A 352 45.44 -39.56 -2.03
CA GLU A 352 44.79 -39.47 -0.71
C GLU A 352 45.49 -38.51 0.27
N LYS A 353 46.82 -38.60 0.40
CA LYS A 353 47.60 -37.71 1.29
C LYS A 353 47.49 -36.22 0.89
N ILE A 354 47.47 -35.93 -0.41
CA ILE A 354 47.36 -34.57 -0.94
C ILE A 354 45.91 -34.09 -0.84
N GLY A 355 44.94 -34.98 -1.13
CA GLY A 355 43.51 -34.69 -1.03
C GLY A 355 43.09 -34.25 0.38
N THR A 356 43.53 -34.95 1.42
CA THR A 356 43.24 -34.59 2.82
C THR A 356 43.83 -33.24 3.20
N THR A 357 45.06 -32.93 2.75
CA THR A 357 45.65 -31.59 2.96
C THR A 357 44.83 -30.52 2.24
N ILE A 358 44.45 -30.74 0.98
CA ILE A 358 43.62 -29.79 0.20
C ILE A 358 42.29 -29.53 0.92
N TYR A 359 41.62 -30.56 1.40
CA TYR A 359 40.35 -30.44 2.13
C TYR A 359 40.49 -29.51 3.35
N HIS A 360 41.44 -29.77 4.24
CA HIS A 360 41.63 -28.97 5.44
C HIS A 360 42.10 -27.55 5.12
N THR A 361 42.96 -27.36 4.11
CA THR A 361 43.40 -26.03 3.67
C THR A 361 42.24 -25.22 3.10
N MET A 362 41.40 -25.81 2.25
CA MET A 362 40.22 -25.13 1.70
C MET A 362 39.23 -24.72 2.80
N MET A 363 38.92 -25.62 3.72
CA MET A 363 38.01 -25.34 4.84
C MET A 363 38.57 -24.26 5.76
N GLY A 364 39.85 -24.37 6.13
CA GLY A 364 40.52 -23.39 6.99
C GLY A 364 40.58 -22.01 6.35
N LEU A 365 40.91 -21.93 5.05
CA LEU A 365 40.96 -20.67 4.30
C LEU A 365 39.57 -20.04 4.19
N PHE A 366 38.54 -20.83 3.90
CA PHE A 366 37.17 -20.35 3.81
C PHE A 366 36.70 -19.71 5.12
N LEU A 367 36.89 -20.41 6.25
CA LEU A 367 36.55 -19.88 7.57
C LEU A 367 37.37 -18.64 7.94
N ALA A 368 38.68 -18.64 7.64
CA ALA A 368 39.54 -17.49 7.91
C ALA A 368 39.11 -16.25 7.12
N ILE A 369 38.77 -16.39 5.83
CA ILE A 369 38.27 -15.29 4.99
C ILE A 369 36.96 -14.73 5.55
N LEU A 370 36.03 -15.60 5.98
CA LEU A 370 34.76 -15.16 6.57
C LEU A 370 34.99 -14.36 7.85
N MET A 371 35.81 -14.86 8.77
CA MET A 371 36.13 -14.17 10.02
C MET A 371 36.85 -12.84 9.78
N TYR A 372 37.86 -12.85 8.91
CA TYR A 372 38.60 -11.64 8.55
C TYR A 372 37.70 -10.59 7.91
N SER A 373 36.84 -10.99 6.98
CA SER A 373 35.89 -10.06 6.34
C SER A 373 34.91 -9.47 7.36
N PHE A 374 34.40 -10.26 8.31
CA PHE A 374 33.52 -9.77 9.35
C PHE A 374 34.21 -8.72 10.23
N VAL A 375 35.44 -8.99 10.69
CA VAL A 375 36.18 -8.04 11.55
C VAL A 375 36.41 -6.70 10.83
N ASN A 376 36.74 -6.73 9.53
CA ASN A 376 36.95 -5.51 8.76
C ASN A 376 35.68 -4.66 8.59
N PHE A 377 34.54 -5.31 8.32
CA PHE A 377 33.26 -4.61 8.06
C PHE A 377 32.39 -4.44 9.32
N ALA A 378 32.78 -4.98 10.47
CA ALA A 378 32.08 -4.87 11.75
C ALA A 378 31.72 -3.42 12.14
N PRO A 379 32.59 -2.40 11.93
CA PRO A 379 32.26 -1.01 12.28
C PRO A 379 31.00 -0.49 11.57
N LEU A 380 30.68 -0.97 10.36
CA LEU A 380 29.47 -0.56 9.63
C LEU A 380 28.19 -0.95 10.38
N ALA A 381 28.22 -2.08 11.09
CA ALA A 381 27.09 -2.63 11.83
C ALA A 381 27.06 -2.18 13.29
N TYR A 382 28.22 -2.17 13.97
CA TYR A 382 28.31 -1.80 15.40
C TYR A 382 28.37 -0.29 15.63
N GLY A 383 28.61 0.51 14.59
CA GLY A 383 28.63 1.96 14.62
C GLY A 383 30.00 2.53 14.28
N MET A 384 30.02 3.40 13.27
CA MET A 384 31.22 4.12 12.85
C MET A 384 31.33 5.47 13.54
N THR A 385 32.55 5.89 13.81
CA THR A 385 32.92 7.22 14.29
C THR A 385 33.94 7.87 13.36
N GLY A 386 34.09 9.20 13.44
CA GLY A 386 35.02 9.95 12.61
C GLY A 386 34.41 10.43 11.28
N PRO A 387 35.24 10.92 10.34
CA PRO A 387 34.80 11.48 9.05
C PRO A 387 34.26 10.42 8.08
N SER A 388 33.57 10.85 7.01
CA SER A 388 33.07 9.93 5.97
C SER A 388 34.23 9.18 5.31
N SER A 389 33.99 7.94 4.90
CA SER A 389 34.91 7.10 4.12
C SER A 389 35.41 7.74 2.83
N SER A 390 34.72 8.77 2.32
CA SER A 390 35.16 9.54 1.14
C SER A 390 36.35 10.47 1.43
N GLU A 391 36.62 10.76 2.70
CA GLU A 391 37.76 11.58 3.10
C GLU A 391 39.02 10.72 3.26
N ARG A 392 40.15 11.18 2.69
CA ARG A 392 41.43 10.45 2.75
C ARG A 392 41.96 10.24 4.18
N ASN A 393 41.53 11.05 5.13
CA ASN A 393 41.92 10.94 6.53
C ASN A 393 40.99 10.00 7.34
N SER A 394 40.00 9.38 6.69
CA SER A 394 39.09 8.45 7.36
C SER A 394 39.74 7.08 7.53
N THR A 395 39.61 6.52 8.73
CA THR A 395 39.98 5.13 9.05
C THR A 395 39.18 4.12 8.23
N MET A 396 38.04 4.53 7.67
CA MET A 396 37.13 3.70 6.87
C MET A 396 37.34 3.86 5.36
N SER A 397 38.25 4.73 4.91
CA SER A 397 38.53 4.96 3.49
C SER A 397 38.97 3.69 2.76
N GLY A 398 39.78 2.83 3.40
CA GLY A 398 40.23 1.55 2.84
C GLY A 398 39.12 0.49 2.70
N LEU A 399 37.97 0.70 3.33
CA LEU A 399 36.80 -0.18 3.21
C LEU A 399 35.86 0.24 2.06
N LYS A 400 36.06 1.43 1.48
CA LYS A 400 35.26 1.94 0.38
C LYS A 400 35.74 1.34 -0.95
N TRP A 401 35.21 0.17 -1.30
CA TRP A 401 35.60 -0.53 -2.54
C TRP A 401 34.80 -0.06 -3.77
N LEU A 402 33.64 0.55 -3.57
CA LEU A 402 32.83 1.15 -4.62
C LEU A 402 32.58 2.63 -4.34
N ASP A 403 32.62 3.47 -5.37
CA ASP A 403 32.37 4.91 -5.26
C ASP A 403 30.96 5.23 -4.75
N SER A 404 30.01 4.36 -5.06
CA SER A 404 28.61 4.43 -4.64
C SER A 404 28.37 4.11 -3.17
N TRP A 405 29.40 3.68 -2.42
CA TRP A 405 29.29 3.48 -0.99
C TRP A 405 29.58 4.78 -0.24
N GLU A 406 28.58 5.25 0.50
CA GLU A 406 28.56 6.60 1.07
C GLU A 406 28.60 6.57 2.61
N PHE A 407 29.41 5.71 3.23
CA PHE A 407 29.50 5.65 4.69
C PHE A 407 30.50 6.63 5.31
#